data_AF-A0A662PQ48-F1
#
_entry.id   AF-A0A662PQ48-F1
#
_cell.length_a   1.000
_cell.length_b   1.000
_cell.length_c   1.000
_cell.angle_alpha   90.00
_cell.angle_beta   90.00
_cell.angle_gamma   90.00
#
_symmetry.space_group_name_H-M   'P 1'
#
loop_
_entity.id
_entity.type
_entity.pdbx_description
1 polymer ?
#
loop_
_entity_poly.entity_id
_entity_poly.type
_entity_poly.pdbx_seq_one_letter_code
_entity_poly.pdbx_strand_id
1 'polypeptide(L)'
;MNKKSKVPLTEEEVYERYKDNPYIAHQIPEKGVKGVYWDRWHHEMPEEERMEYRKEILKRSLEEVENNEVLRNFYYYDRWYLNENYKRKFRKLSKLNEEYDIIWTLYDKTNFEDKKLYEELQKLKPTLFNEYKRVIRKMLREWKKEKGEGG
;
A
#
# COMPACT_ATOMS: atom_id res chain seq x y z
N MET A 1 -6.53 1.67 -25.68
CA MET A 1 -7.76 1.48 -24.88
C MET A 1 -7.35 1.12 -23.46
N ASN A 2 -7.47 2.05 -22.50
CA ASN A 2 -7.22 1.77 -21.09
C ASN A 2 -8.29 0.79 -20.60
N LYS A 3 -7.89 -0.44 -20.26
CA LYS A 3 -8.75 -1.34 -19.48
C LYS A 3 -9.05 -0.62 -18.16
N LYS A 4 -10.32 -0.29 -17.90
CA LYS A 4 -10.75 0.28 -16.61
C LYS A 4 -10.21 -0.62 -15.49
N SER A 5 -9.52 -0.02 -14.53
CA SER A 5 -9.12 -0.71 -13.31
C SER A 5 -10.37 -1.32 -12.64
N LYS A 6 -10.28 -2.55 -12.17
CA LYS A 6 -11.38 -3.20 -11.42
C LYS A 6 -11.51 -2.65 -10.00
N VAL A 7 -10.44 -2.02 -9.50
CA VAL A 7 -10.36 -1.41 -8.18
C VAL A 7 -10.38 0.11 -8.26
N PRO A 8 -10.95 0.79 -7.26
CA PRO A 8 -11.00 2.25 -7.22
C PRO A 8 -9.59 2.80 -7.02
N LEU A 9 -9.25 3.87 -7.73
CA LEU A 9 -7.90 4.45 -7.74
C LEU A 9 -7.90 5.92 -7.27
N THR A 10 -9.05 6.41 -6.82
CA THR A 10 -9.22 7.73 -6.20
C THR A 10 -9.94 7.59 -4.86
N GLU A 11 -9.71 8.52 -3.94
CA GLU A 11 -10.40 8.52 -2.65
C GLU A 11 -11.92 8.59 -2.81
N GLU A 12 -12.44 9.41 -3.73
CA GLU A 12 -13.89 9.49 -3.98
C GLU A 12 -14.48 8.15 -4.46
N GLU A 13 -13.77 7.42 -5.34
CA GLU A 13 -14.25 6.10 -5.77
C GLU A 13 -14.23 5.07 -4.64
N VAL A 14 -13.24 5.15 -3.72
CA VAL A 14 -13.20 4.31 -2.52
C VAL A 14 -14.34 4.70 -1.58
N TYR A 15 -14.51 5.99 -1.31
CA TYR A 15 -15.59 6.52 -0.48
C TYR A 15 -16.96 6.06 -1.00
N GLU A 16 -17.27 6.28 -2.28
CA GLU A 16 -18.58 5.93 -2.84
C GLU A 16 -18.84 4.41 -2.81
N ARG A 17 -17.79 3.58 -2.87
CA ARG A 17 -17.91 2.11 -2.71
C ARG A 17 -18.22 1.70 -1.27
N TYR A 18 -17.71 2.42 -0.28
CA TYR A 18 -17.80 2.06 1.15
C TYR A 18 -18.64 3.03 1.99
N LYS A 19 -19.36 3.98 1.39
CA LYS A 19 -20.09 5.05 2.10
C LYS A 19 -21.12 4.56 3.12
N ASP A 20 -21.69 3.38 2.89
CA ASP A 20 -22.67 2.77 3.78
C ASP A 20 -22.00 2.01 4.95
N ASN A 21 -20.68 1.92 4.95
CA ASN A 21 -19.88 1.35 6.03
C ASN A 21 -19.19 2.48 6.84
N PRO A 22 -19.80 2.94 7.95
CA PRO A 22 -19.24 4.03 8.76
C PRO A 22 -17.93 3.66 9.48
N TYR A 23 -17.56 2.37 9.50
CA TYR A 23 -16.26 1.95 9.99
C TYR A 23 -15.16 2.33 9.00
N ILE A 24 -15.43 2.33 7.70
CA ILE A 24 -14.46 2.58 6.63
C ILE A 24 -14.57 4.00 6.08
N ALA A 25 -15.78 4.49 5.81
CA ALA A 25 -16.03 5.81 5.26
C ALA A 25 -16.56 6.74 6.34
N HIS A 26 -16.09 7.98 6.37
CA HIS A 26 -16.64 9.00 7.26
C HIS A 26 -17.11 10.21 6.48
N GLN A 27 -18.18 10.82 6.99
CA GLN A 27 -18.69 12.10 6.52
C GLN A 27 -18.84 13.01 7.73
N ILE A 28 -18.35 14.24 7.61
CA ILE A 28 -18.60 15.33 8.57
C ILE A 28 -19.55 16.31 7.89
N PRO A 29 -20.89 16.15 8.06
CA PRO A 29 -21.89 16.86 7.26
C PRO A 29 -21.75 18.39 7.36
N GLU A 30 -21.48 18.89 8.57
CA GLU A 30 -21.31 20.32 8.88
C GLU A 30 -20.16 20.99 8.12
N LYS A 31 -19.16 20.19 7.71
CA LYS A 31 -17.96 20.67 6.98
C LYS A 31 -17.92 20.19 5.53
N GLY A 32 -18.90 19.38 5.10
CA GLY A 32 -18.89 18.74 3.77
C GLY A 32 -17.70 17.81 3.52
N VAL A 33 -16.97 17.40 4.56
CA VAL A 33 -15.76 16.58 4.43
C VAL A 33 -16.16 15.11 4.35
N LYS A 34 -15.83 14.46 3.23
CA LYS A 34 -15.84 13.02 3.04
C LYS A 34 -14.42 12.48 3.17
N GLY A 35 -14.24 11.26 3.67
CA GLY A 35 -12.93 10.62 3.71
C GLY A 35 -12.98 9.14 4.02
N VAL A 36 -11.82 8.49 3.92
CA VAL A 36 -11.65 7.06 4.13
C VAL A 36 -10.67 6.80 5.27
N TYR A 37 -11.08 5.96 6.23
CA TYR A 37 -10.18 5.37 7.21
C TYR A 37 -9.33 4.28 6.54
N TRP A 38 -8.19 4.66 5.99
CA TRP A 38 -7.35 3.81 5.14
C TRP A 38 -6.87 2.52 5.81
N ASP A 39 -6.62 2.53 7.12
CA ASP A 39 -6.26 1.36 7.92
C ASP A 39 -7.40 0.34 7.97
N ARG A 40 -8.61 0.81 8.29
CA ARG A 40 -9.82 0.00 8.38
C ARG A 40 -10.25 -0.50 7.01
N TRP A 41 -10.15 0.36 6.00
CA TRP A 41 -10.38 0.01 4.61
C TRP A 41 -9.53 -1.17 4.16
N HIS A 42 -8.21 -1.15 4.42
CA HIS A 42 -7.32 -2.25 4.06
C HIS A 42 -7.62 -3.52 4.87
N HIS A 43 -7.87 -3.39 6.17
CA HIS A 43 -8.14 -4.52 7.06
C HIS A 43 -9.41 -5.31 6.67
N GLU A 44 -10.49 -4.59 6.37
CA GLU A 44 -11.77 -5.18 5.98
C GLU A 44 -11.80 -5.65 4.52
N MET A 45 -10.75 -5.39 3.74
CA MET A 45 -10.72 -5.71 2.32
C MET A 45 -10.64 -7.24 2.10
N PRO A 46 -11.54 -7.83 1.29
CA PRO A 46 -11.47 -9.25 0.96
C PRO A 46 -10.21 -9.56 0.15
N GLU A 47 -9.72 -10.80 0.26
CA GLU A 47 -8.45 -11.20 -0.39
C GLU A 47 -8.51 -11.07 -1.91
N GLU A 48 -9.65 -11.34 -2.55
CA GLU A 48 -9.87 -11.13 -3.98
C GLU A 48 -9.58 -9.68 -4.40
N GLU A 49 -10.07 -8.71 -3.63
CA GLU A 49 -9.87 -7.28 -3.91
C GLU A 49 -8.43 -6.85 -3.62
N ARG A 50 -7.83 -7.35 -2.53
CA ARG A 50 -6.39 -7.17 -2.26
C ARG A 50 -5.53 -7.68 -3.42
N MET A 51 -5.88 -8.81 -4.02
CA MET A 51 -5.16 -9.34 -5.18
C MET A 51 -5.29 -8.45 -6.42
N GLU A 52 -6.43 -7.81 -6.64
CA GLU A 52 -6.58 -6.85 -7.75
C GLU A 52 -5.74 -5.58 -7.53
N TYR A 53 -5.70 -5.03 -6.31
CA TYR A 53 -4.78 -3.93 -5.98
C TYR A 53 -3.31 -4.30 -6.15
N ARG A 54 -2.90 -5.50 -5.70
CA ARG A 54 -1.53 -6.02 -5.92
C ARG A 54 -1.21 -6.14 -7.42
N LYS A 55 -2.17 -6.57 -8.25
CA LYS A 55 -2.02 -6.59 -9.72
C LYS A 55 -1.85 -5.18 -10.30
N GLU A 56 -2.54 -4.17 -9.77
CA GLU A 56 -2.36 -2.78 -10.19
C GLU A 56 -0.98 -2.24 -9.80
N ILE A 57 -0.48 -2.52 -8.59
CA ILE A 57 0.89 -2.13 -8.19
C ILE A 57 1.95 -2.81 -9.05
N LEU A 58 1.77 -4.08 -9.43
CA LEU A 58 2.74 -4.78 -10.28
C LEU A 58 3.01 -4.06 -11.60
N LYS A 59 2.00 -3.36 -12.15
CA LYS A 59 2.07 -2.65 -13.42
C LYS A 59 2.74 -1.27 -13.33
N ARG A 60 2.93 -0.73 -12.12
CA ARG A 60 3.33 0.68 -11.89
C ARG A 60 4.73 0.83 -11.31
N SER A 61 5.39 1.95 -11.57
CA SER A 61 6.63 2.35 -10.88
C SER A 61 6.35 2.68 -9.41
N LEU A 62 7.41 2.83 -8.60
CA LEU A 62 7.25 3.28 -7.21
C LEU A 62 6.67 4.69 -7.17
N GLU A 63 7.17 5.59 -8.01
CA GLU A 63 6.70 6.97 -8.12
C GLU A 63 5.21 7.04 -8.50
N GLU A 64 4.76 6.23 -9.46
CA GLU A 64 3.33 6.15 -9.83
C GLU A 64 2.45 5.65 -8.67
N VAL A 65 2.98 4.76 -7.83
CA VAL A 65 2.28 4.28 -6.62
C VAL A 65 2.26 5.35 -5.54
N GLU A 66 3.38 6.06 -5.30
CA GLU A 66 3.49 7.11 -4.29
C GLU A 66 2.65 8.36 -4.64
N ASN A 67 2.51 8.67 -5.93
CA ASN A 67 1.71 9.80 -6.43
C ASN A 67 0.20 9.49 -6.51
N ASN A 68 -0.21 8.24 -6.33
CA ASN A 68 -1.62 7.86 -6.24
C ASN A 68 -1.97 7.52 -4.78
N GLU A 69 -2.82 8.33 -4.16
CA GLU A 69 -3.13 8.20 -2.74
C GLU A 69 -3.67 6.82 -2.34
N VAL A 70 -4.60 6.27 -3.13
CA VAL A 70 -5.18 4.95 -2.84
C VAL A 70 -4.11 3.86 -2.92
N LEU A 71 -3.30 3.86 -3.97
CA LEU A 71 -2.24 2.87 -4.15
C LEU A 71 -1.12 3.04 -3.12
N ARG A 72 -0.79 4.27 -2.74
CA ARG A 72 0.18 4.58 -1.67
C ARG A 72 -0.29 4.02 -0.34
N ASN A 73 -1.53 4.31 0.06
CA ASN A 73 -2.12 3.81 1.30
C ASN A 73 -2.24 2.28 1.28
N PHE A 74 -2.74 1.71 0.18
CA PHE A 74 -2.79 0.25 0.01
C PHE A 74 -1.40 -0.38 0.15
N TYR A 75 -0.40 0.13 -0.56
CA TYR A 75 0.97 -0.36 -0.48
C TYR A 75 1.52 -0.28 0.95
N TYR A 76 1.27 0.84 1.64
CA TYR A 76 1.70 1.03 3.02
C TYR A 76 1.13 -0.08 3.92
N TYR A 77 -0.19 -0.23 4.00
CA TYR A 77 -0.82 -1.22 4.89
C TYR A 77 -0.59 -2.67 4.44
N ASP A 78 -0.56 -2.95 3.14
CA ASP A 78 -0.27 -4.30 2.63
C ASP A 78 1.16 -4.72 2.96
N ARG A 79 2.14 -3.81 2.95
CA ARG A 79 3.50 -4.16 3.41
C ARG A 79 3.52 -4.56 4.88
N TRP A 80 2.82 -3.85 5.75
CA TRP A 80 2.74 -4.17 7.17
C TRP A 80 2.11 -5.55 7.38
N TYR A 81 0.97 -5.80 6.73
CA TYR A 81 0.32 -7.11 6.74
C TYR A 81 1.26 -8.24 6.26
N LEU A 82 2.01 -8.02 5.17
CA LEU A 82 2.98 -9.01 4.66
C LEU A 82 4.23 -9.15 5.54
N ASN A 83 4.62 -8.12 6.28
CA ASN A 83 5.75 -8.16 7.22
C ASN A 83 5.44 -9.16 8.35
N GLU A 84 4.23 -9.10 8.89
CA GLU A 84 3.77 -10.00 9.94
C GLU A 84 3.65 -11.45 9.46
N ASN A 85 3.30 -11.65 8.18
CA ASN A 85 2.87 -12.96 7.68
C ASN A 85 3.82 -13.65 6.68
N TYR A 86 4.87 -12.99 6.16
CA TYR A 86 5.65 -13.49 5.01
C TYR A 86 7.20 -13.46 5.17
N LYS A 87 7.96 -13.81 4.12
CA LYS A 87 9.39 -14.24 4.15
C LYS A 87 10.40 -13.31 4.88
N ARG A 88 11.41 -13.92 5.53
CA ARG A 88 12.49 -13.28 6.33
C ARG A 88 13.20 -12.09 5.67
N LYS A 89 13.45 -12.12 4.35
CA LYS A 89 14.14 -11.03 3.63
C LYS A 89 13.28 -9.75 3.51
N PHE A 90 11.99 -9.92 3.23
CA PHE A 90 11.04 -8.80 3.17
C PHE A 90 10.88 -8.15 4.54
N ARG A 91 10.79 -8.96 5.61
CA ARG A 91 10.71 -8.46 6.99
C ARG A 91 11.88 -7.55 7.38
N LYS A 92 13.12 -7.95 7.03
CA LYS A 92 14.30 -7.14 7.34
C LYS A 92 14.25 -5.77 6.67
N LEU A 93 13.81 -5.71 5.41
CA LEU A 93 13.71 -4.46 4.66
C LEU A 93 12.53 -3.59 5.13
N SER A 94 11.38 -4.21 5.46
CA SER A 94 10.21 -3.50 6.00
C SER A 94 10.53 -2.83 7.34
N LYS A 95 11.13 -3.58 8.28
CA LYS A 95 11.54 -3.05 9.58
C LYS A 95 12.51 -1.89 9.46
N LEU A 96 13.50 -2.01 8.58
CA LEU A 96 14.45 -0.92 8.34
C LEU A 96 13.75 0.33 7.80
N ASN A 97 12.75 0.17 6.93
CA ASN A 97 11.96 1.30 6.44
C ASN A 97 11.09 1.93 7.54
N GLU A 98 10.49 1.12 8.41
CA GLU A 98 9.71 1.60 9.57
C GLU A 98 10.59 2.39 10.55
N GLU A 99 11.77 1.87 10.88
CA GLU A 99 12.76 2.56 11.72
C GLU A 99 13.13 3.92 11.13
N TYR A 100 13.37 3.99 9.81
CA TYR A 100 13.66 5.25 9.15
C TYR A 100 12.46 6.19 9.05
N ASP A 101 11.23 5.69 8.85
CA ASP A 101 10.01 6.51 8.85
C ASP A 101 9.77 7.14 10.24
N ILE A 102 10.05 6.39 11.31
CA ILE A 102 10.00 6.91 12.69
C ILE A 102 11.04 8.01 12.87
N ILE A 103 12.29 7.79 12.46
CA ILE A 103 13.34 8.80 12.55
C ILE A 103 12.96 10.05 11.73
N TRP A 104 12.44 9.87 10.52
CA TRP A 104 11.99 10.96 9.65
C TRP A 104 10.80 11.75 10.23
N THR A 105 9.95 11.11 11.04
CA THR A 105 8.80 11.76 11.69
C THR A 105 9.22 12.51 12.95
N LEU A 106 10.20 11.98 13.69
CA LEU A 106 10.72 12.58 14.92
C LEU A 106 11.71 13.72 14.67
N TYR A 107 12.49 13.65 13.59
CA TYR A 107 13.33 14.74 13.13
C TYR A 107 12.50 15.63 12.22
N ASP A 108 12.06 16.75 12.77
CA ASP A 108 11.29 17.78 12.06
C ASP A 108 11.84 17.98 10.63
N LYS A 109 10.96 17.91 9.62
CA LYS A 109 11.29 17.80 8.18
C LYS A 109 12.17 18.95 7.66
N THR A 110 12.32 20.00 8.47
CA THR A 110 13.08 21.23 8.24
C THR A 110 14.51 21.20 8.78
N ASN A 111 14.84 20.29 9.71
CA ASN A 111 16.15 20.20 10.39
C ASN A 111 16.87 18.87 10.14
N PHE A 112 16.53 18.17 9.05
CA PHE A 112 17.15 16.88 8.72
C PHE A 112 18.58 17.08 8.18
N GLU A 113 19.54 17.21 9.09
CA GLU A 113 20.96 17.39 8.76
C GLU A 113 21.67 16.07 8.43
N ASP A 114 21.02 14.92 8.65
CA ASP A 114 21.61 13.61 8.37
C ASP A 114 21.45 13.22 6.89
N LYS A 115 22.21 13.89 6.03
CA LYS A 115 22.29 13.60 4.59
C LYS A 115 22.53 12.11 4.29
N LYS A 116 23.27 11.41 5.16
CA LYS A 116 23.57 9.98 4.99
C LYS A 116 22.31 9.14 5.18
N LEU A 117 21.53 9.44 6.21
CA LEU A 117 20.25 8.77 6.47
C LEU A 117 19.26 8.95 5.32
N TYR A 118 19.19 10.16 4.75
CA TYR A 118 18.36 10.46 3.58
C TYR A 118 18.80 9.65 2.36
N GLU A 119 20.11 9.61 2.05
CA GLU A 119 20.65 8.83 0.95
C GLU A 119 20.44 7.31 1.12
N GLU A 120 20.51 6.80 2.34
CA GLU A 120 20.19 5.40 2.68
C GLU A 120 18.69 5.10 2.45
N LEU A 121 17.80 6.00 2.88
CA LEU A 121 16.37 5.93 2.62
C LEU A 121 16.02 5.91 1.13
N GLN A 122 16.65 6.80 0.35
CA GLN A 122 16.46 6.88 -1.11
C GLN A 122 16.88 5.57 -1.82
N LYS A 123 17.86 4.84 -1.29
CA LYS A 123 18.26 3.52 -1.80
C LYS A 123 17.33 2.40 -1.31
N LEU A 124 16.82 2.53 -0.08
CA LEU A 124 15.98 1.51 0.54
C LEU A 124 14.59 1.42 -0.11
N LYS A 125 13.91 2.55 -0.33
CA LYS A 125 12.52 2.55 -0.85
C LYS A 125 12.37 1.77 -2.16
N PRO A 126 13.19 1.99 -3.21
CA PRO A 126 13.10 1.20 -4.44
C PRO A 126 13.43 -0.29 -4.23
N THR A 127 14.38 -0.59 -3.33
CA THR A 127 14.76 -1.96 -2.99
C THR A 127 13.62 -2.72 -2.32
N LEU A 128 12.97 -2.10 -1.33
CA LEU A 128 11.81 -2.64 -0.64
C LEU A 128 10.61 -2.79 -1.59
N PHE A 129 10.36 -1.82 -2.46
CA PHE A 129 9.30 -1.91 -3.46
C PHE A 129 9.51 -3.08 -4.45
N ASN A 130 10.74 -3.29 -4.91
CA ASN A 130 11.07 -4.42 -5.78
C ASN A 130 10.90 -5.77 -5.07
N GLU A 131 11.29 -5.85 -3.79
CA GLU A 131 11.08 -7.04 -2.98
C GLU A 131 9.58 -7.28 -2.72
N TYR A 132 8.81 -6.24 -2.44
CA TYR A 132 7.35 -6.29 -2.34
C TYR A 132 6.75 -6.87 -3.63
N LYS A 133 7.13 -6.34 -4.80
CA LYS A 133 6.71 -6.88 -6.10
C LYS A 133 7.08 -8.35 -6.29
N ARG A 134 8.23 -8.78 -5.79
CA ARG A 134 8.65 -10.19 -5.83
C ARG A 134 7.75 -11.07 -4.95
N VAL A 135 7.40 -10.60 -3.76
CA VAL A 135 6.50 -11.30 -2.82
C VAL A 135 5.10 -11.44 -3.42
N ILE A 136 4.48 -10.35 -3.88
CA ILE A 136 3.12 -10.40 -4.43
C ILE A 136 3.03 -11.26 -5.70
N ARG A 137 4.07 -11.31 -6.55
CA ARG A 137 4.13 -12.26 -7.68
C ARG A 137 4.10 -13.72 -7.22
N LYS A 138 4.71 -14.04 -6.08
CA LYS A 138 4.66 -15.39 -5.50
C LYS A 138 3.25 -15.69 -4.99
N MET A 139 2.66 -14.77 -4.22
CA MET A 139 1.30 -14.92 -3.68
C MET A 139 0.26 -15.09 -4.79
N LEU A 140 0.33 -14.28 -5.86
CA LEU A 140 -0.59 -14.41 -7.00
C LEU A 140 -0.50 -15.77 -7.70
N ARG A 141 0.69 -16.39 -7.74
CA ARG A 141 0.85 -17.74 -8.30
C ARG A 141 0.25 -18.80 -7.39
N GLU A 142 0.39 -18.65 -6.08
CA GLU A 142 -0.18 -19.57 -5.09
C GLU A 142 -1.71 -19.47 -5.09
N TRP A 143 -2.25 -18.25 -5.05
CA TRP A 143 -3.68 -17.97 -5.12
C TRP A 143 -4.35 -18.53 -6.38
N LYS A 144 -3.72 -18.37 -7.56
CA LYS A 144 -4.22 -18.97 -8.80
C LYS A 144 -4.27 -20.50 -8.75
N LYS A 145 -3.28 -21.15 -8.12
CA LYS A 145 -3.28 -22.61 -7.96
C LYS A 145 -4.41 -23.06 -7.06
N GLU A 146 -4.65 -22.35 -5.96
CA GLU A 146 -5.75 -22.64 -5.01
C GLU A 146 -7.13 -22.47 -5.66
N LYS A 147 -7.29 -21.48 -6.54
CA LYS A 147 -8.54 -21.25 -7.29
C LYS A 147 -8.73 -22.18 -8.50
N GLY A 148 -7.77 -23.07 -8.79
CA GLY A 148 -7.83 -23.97 -9.95
C GLY A 148 -7.60 -23.28 -11.30
N GLU A 149 -7.05 -22.07 -11.32
CA GLU A 149 -6.79 -21.27 -12.54
C GLU A 149 -5.39 -21.51 -13.14
N GLY A 150 -4.71 -22.60 -12.75
CA GLY A 150 -3.38 -22.96 -13.20
C GLY A 150 -3.39 -23.85 -14.45
N GLY A 151 -3.55 -23.23 -15.63
CA GLY A 151 -3.24 -23.82 -16.93
C GLY A 151 -1.86 -23.38 -17.43
#